data_AF-A0A2K9NTI7-F1
#
_entry.id   AF-A0A2K9NTI7-F1
#
_cell.length_a   1.000
_cell.length_b   1.000
_cell.length_c   1.000
_cell.angle_alpha   90.00
_cell.angle_beta   90.00
_cell.angle_gamma   90.00
#
_symmetry.space_group_name_H-M   'P 1'
#
loop_
_entity.id
_entity.type
_entity.pdbx_description
1 polymer ?
#
loop_
_entity_poly.entity_id
_entity_poly.type
_entity_poly.pdbx_seq_one_letter_code
_entity_poly.pdbx_strand_id
1 'polypeptide(L)'
;MITYETYKILHIFTLLMVLGTVGAILAEGKWIAKKSFKITVGLLTFLVFVAGMGLIARLGFRHGEPFPQWIWVKMAAWAVFSFSVIMLFRVKQGRALFAVLGGLAVLTAVYAAVTKLA
;
A
#
# COMPACT_ATOMS: atom_id res chain seq x y z
N MET A 1 -0.58 -14.30 -20.54
CA MET A 1 0.08 -14.04 -19.23
C MET A 1 0.14 -12.53 -18.99
N ILE A 2 -0.23 -12.03 -17.81
CA ILE A 2 -0.20 -10.58 -17.51
C ILE A 2 1.26 -10.10 -17.48
N THR A 3 1.59 -9.03 -18.22
CA THR A 3 2.97 -8.53 -18.36
C THR A 3 3.44 -7.78 -17.11
N TYR A 4 4.76 -7.62 -16.96
CA TYR A 4 5.34 -6.82 -15.87
C TYR A 4 4.81 -5.38 -15.87
N GLU A 5 4.67 -4.77 -17.06
CA GLU A 5 4.15 -3.41 -17.19
C GLU A 5 2.69 -3.32 -16.73
N THR A 6 1.86 -4.32 -17.01
CA THR A 6 0.48 -4.34 -16.50
C THR A 6 0.44 -4.40 -14.97
N TYR A 7 1.30 -5.22 -14.33
CA TYR A 7 1.40 -5.24 -12.87
C TYR A 7 1.90 -3.91 -12.29
N LYS A 8 2.82 -3.23 -12.98
CA LYS A 8 3.35 -1.93 -12.55
C LYS A 8 2.27 -0.87 -12.57
N ILE A 9 1.51 -0.79 -13.67
CA ILE A 9 0.38 0.13 -13.81
C ILE A 9 -0.67 -0.18 -12.75
N LEU A 10 -1.05 -1.45 -12.58
CA LEU A 10 -2.06 -1.85 -11.60
C LEU A 10 -1.63 -1.49 -10.17
N HIS A 11 -0.38 -1.73 -9.80
CA HIS A 11 0.14 -1.43 -8.47
C HIS A 11 0.14 0.08 -8.18
N ILE A 12 0.63 0.90 -9.13
CA ILE A 12 0.66 2.35 -8.97
C ILE A 12 -0.77 2.93 -8.95
N PHE A 13 -1.63 2.49 -9.87
CA PHE A 13 -3.01 2.96 -9.96
C PHE A 13 -3.79 2.66 -8.67
N THR A 14 -3.71 1.42 -8.17
CA THR A 14 -4.39 1.04 -6.93
C THR A 14 -3.80 1.76 -5.73
N LEU A 15 -2.49 2.03 -5.70
CA LEU A 15 -1.86 2.81 -4.63
C LEU A 15 -2.39 4.24 -4.60
N LEU A 16 -2.45 4.91 -5.76
CA LEU A 16 -3.00 6.26 -5.89
C LEU A 16 -4.48 6.31 -5.47
N MET A 17 -5.25 5.30 -5.84
CA MET A 17 -6.65 5.16 -5.40
C MET A 17 -6.74 5.06 -3.86
N VAL A 18 -5.94 4.22 -3.21
CA VAL A 18 -5.95 4.13 -1.72
C VAL A 18 -5.55 5.47 -1.10
N LEU A 19 -4.50 6.12 -1.60
CA LEU A 19 -4.07 7.43 -1.10
C LEU A 19 -5.16 8.50 -1.26
N GLY A 20 -5.88 8.50 -2.39
CA GLY A 20 -7.03 9.36 -2.61
C GLY A 20 -8.14 9.12 -1.58
N THR A 21 -8.43 7.86 -1.26
CA THR A 21 -9.42 7.54 -0.21
C THR A 21 -8.99 7.97 1.18
N VAL A 22 -7.69 7.87 1.52
CA VAL A 22 -7.13 8.40 2.77
C VAL A 22 -7.29 9.91 2.83
N GLY A 23 -6.99 10.62 1.73
CA GLY A 23 -7.21 12.08 1.63
C GLY A 23 -8.68 12.47 1.84
N ALA A 24 -9.61 11.75 1.20
CA ALA A 24 -11.05 12.00 1.35
C ALA A 24 -11.56 11.77 2.79
N ILE A 25 -11.01 10.78 3.49
CA ILE A 25 -11.31 10.51 4.90
C ILE A 25 -10.87 11.68 5.79
N LEU A 26 -9.70 12.25 5.52
CA LEU A 26 -9.14 13.35 6.31
C LEU A 26 -9.84 14.68 6.03
N ALA A 27 -10.28 14.92 4.78
CA ALA A 27 -10.92 16.16 4.38
C ALA A 27 -12.36 16.31 4.92
N GLU A 28 -13.19 15.28 4.74
CA GLU A 28 -14.63 15.41 5.03
C GLU A 28 -15.15 14.44 6.10
N GLY A 29 -14.47 13.31 6.35
CA GLY A 29 -14.85 12.31 7.35
C GLY A 29 -16.21 11.61 7.13
N LYS A 30 -17.13 12.15 6.32
CA LYS A 30 -18.48 11.62 6.03
C LYS A 30 -18.42 10.22 5.42
N TRP A 31 -17.38 9.94 4.64
CA TRP A 31 -17.16 8.67 3.95
C TRP A 31 -16.89 7.50 4.91
N ILE A 32 -16.44 7.78 6.13
CA ILE A 32 -16.14 6.77 7.17
C ILE A 32 -17.41 6.02 7.61
N ALA A 33 -18.59 6.65 7.53
CA ALA A 33 -19.84 6.00 7.93
C ALA A 33 -20.37 5.02 6.88
N LYS A 34 -19.97 5.15 5.61
CA LYS A 34 -20.51 4.35 4.51
C LYS A 34 -19.83 2.97 4.45
N LYS A 35 -20.62 1.90 4.60
CA LYS A 35 -20.13 0.51 4.53
C LYS A 35 -19.45 0.20 3.19
N SER A 36 -20.03 0.65 2.09
CA SER A 36 -19.46 0.48 0.74
C SER A 36 -18.06 1.06 0.65
N PHE A 37 -17.84 2.25 1.19
CA PHE A 37 -16.53 2.91 1.17
C PHE A 37 -15.46 2.11 1.93
N LYS A 38 -15.78 1.58 3.12
CA LYS A 38 -14.85 0.71 3.87
C LYS A 38 -14.45 -0.54 3.08
N ILE A 39 -15.41 -1.17 2.41
CA ILE A 39 -15.17 -2.36 1.58
C ILE A 39 -14.27 -1.99 0.40
N THR A 40 -14.55 -0.88 -0.29
CA THR A 40 -13.73 -0.40 -1.41
C THR A 40 -12.29 -0.14 -0.97
N VAL A 41 -12.06 0.56 0.16
CA VAL A 41 -10.70 0.82 0.65
C VAL A 41 -9.97 -0.48 1.02
N GLY A 42 -10.66 -1.42 1.66
CA GLY A 42 -10.09 -2.75 1.94
C GLY A 42 -9.70 -3.50 0.67
N LEU A 43 -10.57 -3.51 -0.34
CA LEU A 43 -10.31 -4.13 -1.63
C LEU A 43 -9.15 -3.46 -2.36
N LEU A 44 -9.11 -2.12 -2.40
CA LEU A 44 -8.01 -1.39 -3.03
C LEU A 44 -6.67 -1.70 -2.34
N THR A 45 -6.63 -1.74 -1.01
CA THR A 45 -5.42 -2.08 -0.24
C THR A 45 -4.95 -3.50 -0.53
N PHE A 46 -5.90 -4.44 -0.68
CA PHE A 46 -5.60 -5.81 -1.09
C PHE A 46 -5.11 -5.89 -2.54
N LEU A 47 -5.70 -5.15 -3.47
CA LEU A 47 -5.27 -5.11 -4.87
C LEU A 47 -3.86 -4.53 -5.01
N VAL A 48 -3.50 -3.49 -4.24
CA VAL A 48 -2.12 -2.98 -4.16
C VAL A 48 -1.16 -4.11 -3.77
N PHE A 49 -1.51 -4.90 -2.76
CA PHE A 49 -0.68 -6.01 -2.30
C PHE A 49 -0.50 -7.08 -3.39
N VAL A 50 -1.61 -7.56 -3.96
CA VAL A 50 -1.59 -8.59 -5.01
C VAL A 50 -0.80 -8.12 -6.23
N ALA A 51 -0.98 -6.87 -6.65
CA ALA A 51 -0.21 -6.30 -7.75
C ALA A 51 1.29 -6.20 -7.41
N GLY A 52 1.63 -5.87 -6.16
CA GLY A 52 3.02 -5.82 -5.69
C GLY A 52 3.69 -7.20 -5.64
N MET A 53 2.98 -8.22 -5.17
CA MET A 53 3.46 -9.61 -5.21
C MET A 53 3.62 -10.10 -6.65
N GLY A 54 2.69 -9.72 -7.54
CA GLY A 54 2.79 -9.99 -8.97
C GLY A 54 4.04 -9.37 -9.62
N LEU A 55 4.44 -8.16 -9.21
CA LEU A 55 5.70 -7.55 -9.64
C LEU A 55 6.91 -8.36 -9.19
N ILE A 56 6.94 -8.77 -7.92
CA ILE A 56 8.04 -9.57 -7.36
C ILE A 56 8.18 -10.91 -8.09
N ALA A 57 7.06 -11.59 -8.37
CA ALA A 57 7.04 -12.86 -9.10
C ALA A 57 7.62 -12.75 -10.52
N ARG A 58 7.60 -11.54 -11.12
CA ARG A 58 8.15 -11.28 -12.45
C ARG A 58 9.63 -10.89 -12.45
N LEU A 59 10.25 -10.71 -11.27
CA LEU A 59 11.68 -10.39 -11.17
C LEU A 59 12.59 -11.61 -11.33
N GLY A 60 12.03 -12.82 -11.36
CA GLY A 60 12.78 -14.03 -11.72
C GLY A 60 13.69 -14.60 -10.63
N PHE A 61 13.44 -14.28 -9.35
CA PHE A 61 14.17 -14.89 -8.23
C PHE A 61 13.98 -16.41 -8.22
N ARG A 62 15.07 -17.16 -8.02
CA ARG A 62 15.01 -18.62 -7.98
C ARG A 62 14.37 -19.06 -6.67
N HIS A 63 13.59 -20.15 -6.71
CA HIS A 63 13.03 -20.74 -5.49
C HIS A 63 14.15 -21.20 -4.56
N GLY A 64 14.19 -20.63 -3.35
CA GLY A 64 15.22 -20.91 -2.34
C GLY A 64 16.29 -19.82 -2.17
N GLU A 65 16.36 -18.83 -3.06
CA GLU A 65 17.21 -17.66 -2.85
C GLU A 65 16.57 -16.68 -1.86
N PRO A 66 17.34 -16.12 -0.91
CA PRO A 66 16.83 -15.09 -0.02
C PRO A 66 16.41 -13.86 -0.84
N PHE A 67 15.22 -13.33 -0.55
CA PHE A 67 14.81 -12.07 -1.16
C PHE A 67 15.75 -10.93 -0.73
N PRO A 68 16.13 -10.03 -1.66
CA PRO A 68 16.88 -8.82 -1.33
C PRO A 68 16.22 -8.01 -0.22
N GLN A 69 17.03 -7.30 0.58
CA GLN A 69 16.56 -6.55 1.75
C GLN A 69 15.48 -5.52 1.41
N TRP A 70 15.58 -4.85 0.25
CA TRP A 70 14.56 -3.88 -0.20
C TRP A 70 13.15 -4.47 -0.36
N ILE A 71 13.01 -5.78 -0.64
CA ILE A 71 11.70 -6.46 -0.72
C ILE A 71 11.09 -6.58 0.66
N TRP A 72 11.88 -7.01 1.64
CA TRP A 72 11.45 -7.10 3.04
C TRP A 72 11.01 -5.75 3.59
N VAL A 73 11.78 -4.69 3.31
CA VAL A 73 11.42 -3.32 3.70
C VAL A 73 10.08 -2.91 3.06
N LYS A 74 9.85 -3.21 1.79
CA LYS A 74 8.56 -2.93 1.13
C LYS A 74 7.40 -3.71 1.73
N MET A 75 7.60 -4.98 2.08
CA MET A 75 6.56 -5.78 2.72
C MET A 75 6.22 -5.24 4.12
N ALA A 76 7.22 -4.89 4.92
CA ALA A 76 7.03 -4.26 6.21
C ALA A 76 6.33 -2.90 6.08
N ALA A 77 6.76 -2.06 5.15
CA ALA A 77 6.13 -0.78 4.86
C ALA A 77 4.66 -0.95 4.41
N TRP A 78 4.35 -1.95 3.58
CA TRP A 78 2.97 -2.26 3.19
C TRP A 78 2.12 -2.69 4.39
N ALA A 79 2.66 -3.48 5.32
CA ALA A 79 1.95 -3.90 6.53
C ALA A 79 1.62 -2.68 7.41
N VAL A 80 2.59 -1.79 7.62
CA VAL A 80 2.41 -0.53 8.37
C VAL A 80 1.38 0.37 7.68
N PHE A 81 1.45 0.49 6.35
CA PHE A 81 0.48 1.27 5.57
C PHE A 81 -0.94 0.71 5.71
N SER A 82 -1.11 -0.60 5.52
CA SER A 82 -2.41 -1.28 5.64
C SER A 82 -3.00 -1.14 7.04
N PHE A 83 -2.17 -1.30 8.07
CA PHE A 83 -2.55 -1.07 9.45
C PHE A 83 -3.01 0.38 9.68
N SER A 84 -2.24 1.34 9.16
CA SER A 84 -2.55 2.78 9.27
C SER A 84 -3.90 3.11 8.62
N VAL A 85 -4.16 2.57 7.42
CA VAL A 85 -5.45 2.73 6.72
C VAL A 85 -6.61 2.16 7.54
N ILE A 86 -6.45 0.97 8.14
CA ILE A 86 -7.48 0.38 9.02
C ILE A 86 -7.74 1.29 10.24
N MET A 87 -6.69 1.83 10.85
CA MET A 87 -6.82 2.69 12.03
C MET A 87 -7.59 3.98 11.74
N LEU A 88 -7.48 4.55 10.55
CA LEU A 88 -8.27 5.73 10.14
C LEU A 88 -9.79 5.51 10.27
N PHE A 89 -10.27 4.28 10.08
CA PHE A 89 -11.68 3.92 10.24
C PHE A 89 -12.06 3.52 11.67
N ARG A 90 -11.07 3.25 12.53
CA ARG A 90 -11.28 2.76 13.90
C ARG A 90 -11.18 3.87 14.94
N VAL A 91 -10.27 4.84 14.75
CA VAL A 91 -10.06 5.93 15.71
C VAL A 91 -10.79 7.21 15.29
N LYS A 92 -11.28 7.97 16.29
CA LYS A 92 -11.83 9.32 16.09
C LYS A 92 -10.75 10.39 16.26
N GLN A 93 -9.93 10.26 17.30
CA GLN A 93 -8.79 11.13 17.59
C GLN A 93 -7.50 10.48 17.07
N GLY A 94 -6.52 11.29 16.64
CA GLY A 94 -5.23 10.77 16.15
C GLY A 94 -5.24 10.26 14.70
N ARG A 95 -6.29 10.53 13.92
CA ARG A 95 -6.31 10.16 12.48
C ARG A 95 -5.15 10.76 11.69
N ALA A 96 -4.76 11.99 12.01
CA ALA A 96 -3.61 12.65 11.39
C ALA A 96 -2.32 11.86 11.63
N LEU A 97 -2.12 11.29 12.83
CA LEU A 97 -0.95 10.45 13.12
C LEU A 97 -0.93 9.20 12.22
N PHE A 98 -2.03 8.47 12.12
CA PHE A 98 -2.10 7.30 11.26
C PHE A 98 -1.98 7.65 9.78
N ALA A 99 -2.48 8.80 9.35
CA ALA A 99 -2.26 9.28 7.98
C ALA A 99 -0.77 9.58 7.72
N VAL A 100 -0.09 10.24 8.66
CA VAL A 100 1.35 10.51 8.58
C VAL A 100 2.15 9.21 8.58
N LEU A 101 1.83 8.25 9.47
CA LEU A 101 2.47 6.93 9.50
C LEU A 101 2.29 6.19 8.18
N GLY A 102 1.08 6.21 7.61
CA GLY A 102 0.81 5.63 6.29
C GLY A 102 1.60 6.33 5.18
N GLY A 103 1.66 7.66 5.19
CA GLY A 103 2.44 8.44 4.24
C GLY A 103 3.94 8.14 4.31
N LEU A 104 4.49 8.09 5.53
CA LEU A 104 5.88 7.72 5.78
C LEU A 104 6.17 6.30 5.27
N ALA A 105 5.27 5.34 5.52
CA ALA A 105 5.44 3.98 5.01
C ALA A 105 5.52 3.93 3.47
N VAL A 106 4.68 4.72 2.77
CA VAL A 106 4.76 4.83 1.31
C VAL A 106 6.09 5.45 0.87
N LEU A 107 6.53 6.53 1.52
CA LEU A 107 7.82 7.16 1.22
C LEU A 107 8.99 6.20 1.44
N THR A 108 8.99 5.43 2.53
CA THR A 108 9.99 4.40 2.80
C THR A 108 9.97 3.30 1.72
N ALA A 109 8.78 2.87 1.28
CA ALA A 109 8.66 1.87 0.22
C ALA A 109 9.19 2.37 -1.13
N VAL A 110 8.98 3.66 -1.45
CA VAL A 110 9.53 4.32 -2.64
C VAL A 110 11.04 4.46 -2.53
N TYR A 111 11.54 4.94 -1.40
CA TYR A 111 12.98 5.08 -1.15
C TYR A 111 13.71 3.74 -1.29
N ALA A 112 13.18 2.67 -0.70
CA ALA A 112 13.73 1.33 -0.82
C ALA A 112 13.71 0.81 -2.27
N ALA A 113 12.71 1.20 -3.07
CA ALA A 113 12.63 0.84 -4.49
C ALA A 113 13.73 1.49 -5.32
N VAL A 114 13.97 2.79 -5.07
CA VAL A 114 14.88 3.62 -5.87
C VAL A 114 16.33 3.31 -5.52
N THR A 115 16.64 3.26 -4.23
CA THR A 115 18.00 2.99 -3.74
C THR A 115 18.37 1.51 -3.85
N LYS A 116 17.39 0.63 -4.08
CA LYS A 116 17.55 -0.83 -4.00
C LYS A 116 18.36 -1.21 -2.77
N LEU A 117 17.97 -0.65 -1.61
CA LEU A 117 18.61 -0.83 -0.30
C LEU A 117 19.26 -2.22 -0.22
N ALA A 118 20.61 -2.19 -0.30
CA ALA A 118 21.47 -3.35 -0.49
C ALA A 118 21.41 -4.27 0.73
#